data_AF-A0A8T5D8C7-F1
#
_entry.id   AF-A0A8T5D8C7-F1
#
_cell.length_a   1.000
_cell.length_b   1.000
_cell.length_c   1.000
_cell.angle_alpha   90.00
_cell.angle_beta   90.00
_cell.angle_gamma   90.00
#
_symmetry.space_group_name_H-M   'P 1'
#
loop_
_entity.id
_entity.type
_entity.pdbx_description
1 polymer ?
#
loop_
_entity_poly.entity_id
_entity_poly.type
_entity_poly.pdbx_seq_one_letter_code
_entity_poly.pdbx_strand_id
1 'polypeptide(L)'
;TTLDFEEGTIEMWVYVNDLLTAEGKNKYIFTHSSPVSNQLYSNSFSLGYLGGNNYDAYAFIISNSAGISKSVTYSANNVDEGWHHFAVTWDKSTDGGYIEMFIDGASVVKKTGVASNFPETYENGLYVGSCLTSTMQVDTMVDELRISNIVRYT
;
A
#
# COMPACT_ATOMS: atom_id res chain seq x y z
N THR A 1 17.86 5.85 15.28
CA THR A 1 16.68 6.72 15.09
C THR A 1 15.48 5.81 15.11
N THR A 2 14.48 6.11 15.94
CA THR A 2 13.23 5.34 15.95
C THR A 2 12.44 5.72 14.70
N LEU A 3 11.89 4.73 13.98
CA LEU A 3 10.95 4.97 12.89
C LEU A 3 9.69 5.58 13.51
N ASP A 4 9.49 6.88 13.29
CA ASP A 4 8.25 7.58 13.59
C ASP A 4 7.42 7.62 12.31
N PHE A 5 6.15 7.24 12.38
CA PHE A 5 5.26 7.08 11.22
C PHE A 5 4.47 8.36 10.90
N GLU A 6 4.85 9.52 11.46
CA GLU A 6 4.27 10.81 11.07
C GLU A 6 4.42 11.12 9.59
N GLU A 7 5.55 10.75 9.00
CA GLU A 7 5.81 10.82 7.56
C GLU A 7 6.65 9.63 7.10
N GLY A 8 6.68 9.37 5.80
CA GLY A 8 7.59 8.35 5.29
C GLY A 8 7.37 7.92 3.85
N THR A 9 8.14 6.89 3.50
CA THR A 9 8.14 6.25 2.18
C THR A 9 8.25 4.73 2.35
N ILE A 10 7.46 3.98 1.57
CA ILE A 10 7.70 2.57 1.27
C ILE A 10 7.99 2.48 -0.22
N GLU A 11 9.07 1.80 -0.59
CA GLU A 11 9.53 1.67 -1.97
C GLU A 11 10.09 0.27 -2.23
N MET A 12 9.85 -0.27 -3.42
CA MET A 12 10.40 -1.54 -3.89
C MET A 12 10.25 -1.70 -5.40
N TRP A 13 11.07 -2.56 -5.99
CA TRP A 13 10.84 -3.06 -7.34
C TRP A 13 9.90 -4.28 -7.28
N VAL A 14 8.93 -4.33 -8.18
CA VAL A 14 7.98 -5.44 -8.32
C VAL A 14 7.98 -5.87 -9.77
N TYR A 15 8.08 -7.18 -10.02
CA TYR A 15 7.84 -7.73 -11.34
C TYR A 15 6.32 -7.86 -11.55
N VAL A 16 5.74 -7.08 -12.43
CA VAL A 16 4.34 -7.20 -12.83
C VAL A 16 4.22 -8.37 -13.79
N ASN A 17 3.39 -9.36 -13.44
CA ASN A 17 3.10 -10.56 -14.25
C ASN A 17 1.60 -10.86 -14.26
N ASP A 18 1.20 -11.80 -15.11
CA ASP A 18 -0.18 -12.27 -15.26
C ASP A 18 -0.79 -12.87 -13.98
N LEU A 19 0.05 -13.47 -13.11
CA LEU A 19 -0.39 -14.02 -11.82
C LEU A 19 -0.74 -12.93 -10.80
N LEU A 20 0.04 -11.84 -10.76
CA LEU A 20 -0.23 -10.67 -9.93
C LEU A 20 -1.50 -9.98 -10.39
N THR A 21 -1.68 -9.81 -11.69
CA THR A 21 -2.84 -9.12 -12.28
C THR A 21 -4.01 -10.06 -12.59
N ALA A 22 -4.03 -11.26 -11.99
CA ALA A 22 -5.09 -12.22 -12.23
C ALA A 22 -6.45 -11.67 -11.73
N GLU A 23 -7.47 -11.73 -12.60
CA GLU A 23 -8.80 -11.20 -12.32
C GLU A 23 -9.43 -11.79 -11.03
N GLY A 24 -10.23 -10.96 -10.36
CA GLY A 24 -11.11 -11.39 -9.27
C GLY A 24 -10.41 -11.73 -7.95
N LYS A 25 -9.12 -11.39 -7.80
CA LYS A 25 -8.37 -11.59 -6.55
C LYS A 25 -7.64 -10.33 -6.11
N ASN A 26 -7.70 -10.05 -4.82
CA ASN A 26 -6.79 -9.10 -4.19
C ASN A 26 -5.45 -9.79 -3.92
N LYS A 27 -4.36 -9.09 -4.21
CA LYS A 27 -2.99 -9.55 -4.05
C LYS A 27 -2.19 -8.46 -3.33
N TYR A 28 -1.50 -8.79 -2.25
CA TYR A 28 -0.81 -7.79 -1.44
C TYR A 28 0.71 -7.89 -1.60
N ILE A 29 1.31 -6.79 -2.06
CA ILE A 29 2.76 -6.65 -2.23
C ILE A 29 3.40 -6.39 -0.85
N PHE A 30 2.79 -5.48 -0.09
CA PHE A 30 3.24 -5.12 1.26
C PHE A 30 2.03 -4.83 2.13
N THR A 31 2.02 -5.36 3.35
CA THR A 31 0.99 -5.07 4.34
C THR A 31 1.61 -4.95 5.72
N HIS A 32 1.37 -3.83 6.38
CA HIS A 32 1.31 -3.75 7.83
C HIS A 32 -0.15 -3.88 8.27
N SER A 33 -0.44 -4.70 9.28
CA SER A 33 -1.75 -4.72 9.92
C SER A 33 -1.69 -5.28 11.34
N SER A 34 -2.22 -4.47 12.26
CA SER A 34 -2.47 -4.87 13.64
C SER A 34 -3.96 -4.73 13.95
N PRO A 35 -4.81 -5.65 13.45
CA PRO A 35 -6.25 -5.50 13.52
C PRO A 35 -6.74 -5.51 14.96
N VAL A 36 -7.73 -4.67 15.26
CA VAL A 36 -8.50 -4.75 16.50
C VAL A 36 -9.47 -5.93 16.38
N SER A 37 -9.63 -6.71 17.45
CA SER A 37 -10.45 -7.94 17.46
C SER A 37 -11.80 -7.73 16.76
N ASN A 38 -12.19 -8.66 15.87
CA ASN A 38 -13.39 -8.66 15.04
C ASN A 38 -13.43 -7.67 13.85
N GLN A 39 -12.39 -6.86 13.61
CA GLN A 39 -12.26 -6.02 12.42
C GLN A 39 -10.99 -6.37 11.63
N LEU A 40 -11.08 -7.39 10.77
CA LEU A 40 -10.01 -7.70 9.81
C LEU A 40 -9.71 -6.45 8.96
N TYR A 41 -8.43 -6.22 8.66
CA TYR A 41 -7.95 -5.08 7.89
C TYR A 41 -8.15 -3.69 8.56
N SER A 42 -8.61 -3.64 9.81
CA SER A 42 -8.46 -2.41 10.63
C SER A 42 -6.98 -2.16 10.94
N ASN A 43 -6.65 -0.90 11.21
CA ASN A 43 -5.33 -0.48 11.65
C ASN A 43 -4.23 -1.02 10.73
N SER A 44 -4.36 -0.72 9.45
CA SER A 44 -3.60 -1.34 8.37
C SER A 44 -3.06 -0.31 7.38
N PHE A 45 -1.96 -0.70 6.75
CA PHE A 45 -1.25 0.07 5.74
C PHE A 45 -0.81 -0.94 4.66
N SER A 46 -1.42 -0.90 3.48
CA SER A 46 -1.28 -1.98 2.49
C SER A 46 -1.12 -1.45 1.07
N LEU A 47 -0.08 -1.94 0.38
CA LEU A 47 0.13 -1.77 -1.06
C LEU A 47 -0.14 -3.10 -1.75
N GLY A 48 -0.95 -3.07 -2.81
CA GLY A 48 -1.26 -4.29 -3.55
C GLY A 48 -2.05 -4.03 -4.82
N TYR A 49 -2.44 -5.13 -5.45
CA TYR A 49 -3.35 -5.17 -6.58
C TYR A 49 -4.75 -5.58 -6.09
N LEU A 50 -5.76 -4.85 -6.53
CA LEU A 50 -7.16 -5.16 -6.28
C LEU A 50 -7.78 -5.62 -7.60
N GLY A 51 -8.05 -6.92 -7.71
CA GLY A 51 -8.77 -7.52 -8.84
C GLY A 51 -10.24 -7.70 -8.51
N GLY A 52 -11.10 -6.92 -9.16
CA GLY A 52 -12.56 -7.01 -9.04
C GLY A 52 -13.26 -7.09 -10.40
N ASN A 53 -14.55 -7.38 -10.42
CA ASN A 53 -15.33 -7.42 -11.67
C ASN A 53 -15.36 -6.02 -12.32
N ASN A 54 -14.56 -5.82 -13.38
CA ASN A 54 -14.34 -4.55 -14.09
C ASN A 54 -13.55 -3.48 -13.31
N TYR A 55 -12.75 -3.88 -12.34
CA TYR A 55 -11.92 -2.95 -11.57
C TYR A 55 -10.59 -3.61 -11.19
N ASP A 56 -9.57 -3.33 -11.99
CA ASP A 56 -8.20 -3.76 -11.75
C ASP A 56 -7.34 -2.54 -11.47
N ALA A 57 -6.81 -2.46 -10.25
CA ALA A 57 -6.04 -1.31 -9.82
C ALA A 57 -4.94 -1.69 -8.83
N TYR A 58 -3.80 -1.03 -8.97
CA TYR A 58 -2.85 -0.90 -7.87
C TYR A 58 -3.44 0.05 -6.85
N ALA A 59 -3.47 -0.37 -5.59
CA ALA A 59 -4.06 0.36 -4.50
C ALA A 59 -3.07 0.50 -3.35
N PHE A 60 -3.06 1.70 -2.79
CA PHE A 60 -2.47 1.93 -1.50
C PHE A 60 -3.57 2.32 -0.52
N ILE A 61 -3.77 1.49 0.52
CA ILE A 61 -4.90 1.51 1.43
C ILE A 61 -4.38 1.74 2.86
N ILE A 62 -4.98 2.71 3.54
CA ILE A 62 -4.80 2.94 4.98
C ILE A 62 -6.13 2.76 5.71
N SER A 63 -6.06 2.27 6.94
CA SER A 63 -7.21 2.08 7.82
C SER A 63 -6.81 2.35 9.26
N ASN A 64 -7.66 3.06 10.00
CA ASN A 64 -7.47 3.30 11.43
C ASN A 64 -7.99 2.13 12.30
N SER A 65 -7.85 2.23 13.61
CA SER A 65 -8.29 1.21 14.57
C SER A 65 -9.80 0.91 14.55
N ALA A 66 -10.61 1.87 14.11
CA ALA A 66 -12.05 1.72 13.92
C ALA A 66 -12.45 1.10 12.57
N GLY A 67 -11.47 0.76 11.72
CA GLY A 67 -11.68 0.17 10.40
C GLY A 67 -12.09 1.18 9.32
N ILE A 68 -12.01 2.49 9.60
CA ILE A 68 -12.35 3.52 8.63
C ILE A 68 -11.17 3.71 7.69
N SER A 69 -11.36 3.34 6.42
CA SER A 69 -10.28 3.32 5.44
C SER A 69 -10.35 4.43 4.39
N LYS A 70 -9.18 4.73 3.83
CA LYS A 70 -9.00 5.52 2.60
C LYS A 70 -7.96 4.86 1.73
N SER A 71 -8.08 5.10 0.43
CA SER A 71 -7.11 4.62 -0.54
C SER A 71 -6.87 5.63 -1.64
N VAL A 72 -5.71 5.47 -2.28
CA VAL A 72 -5.42 5.90 -3.64
C VAL A 72 -5.37 4.67 -4.53
N THR A 73 -5.85 4.81 -5.76
CA THR A 73 -5.88 3.70 -6.72
C THR A 73 -5.46 4.18 -8.10
N TYR A 74 -4.71 3.34 -8.80
CA TYR A 74 -4.21 3.59 -10.13
C TYR A 74 -4.55 2.39 -11.02
N SER A 75 -5.10 2.64 -12.21
CA SER A 75 -5.55 1.57 -13.09
C SER A 75 -4.38 0.67 -13.48
N ALA A 76 -4.57 -0.64 -13.32
CA ALA A 76 -3.54 -1.63 -13.66
C ALA A 76 -3.24 -1.64 -15.16
N ASN A 77 -4.20 -1.25 -16.01
CA ASN A 77 -4.02 -1.16 -17.46
C ASN A 77 -2.99 -0.11 -17.91
N ASN A 78 -2.55 0.77 -16.99
CA ASN A 78 -1.51 1.76 -17.27
C ASN A 78 -0.10 1.28 -16.90
N VAL A 79 0.03 0.04 -16.41
CA VAL A 79 1.32 -0.56 -16.02
C VAL A 79 1.47 -1.84 -16.84
N ASP A 80 2.52 -1.91 -17.64
CA ASP A 80 2.82 -3.07 -18.47
C ASP A 80 3.43 -4.22 -17.66
N GLU A 81 3.63 -5.36 -18.32
CA GLU A 81 4.33 -6.50 -17.73
C GLU A 81 5.83 -6.19 -17.65
N GLY A 82 6.46 -6.51 -16.52
CA GLY A 82 7.89 -6.29 -16.32
C GLY A 82 8.23 -5.67 -14.97
N TRP A 83 9.47 -5.22 -14.83
CA TRP A 83 9.94 -4.59 -13.59
C TRP A 83 9.46 -3.14 -13.51
N HIS A 84 8.73 -2.83 -12.45
CA HIS A 84 8.32 -1.47 -12.10
C HIS A 84 8.74 -1.12 -10.69
N HIS A 85 9.15 0.13 -10.49
CA HIS A 85 9.45 0.66 -9.18
C HIS A 85 8.19 1.25 -8.56
N PHE A 86 7.65 0.62 -7.52
CA PHE A 86 6.52 1.13 -6.77
C PHE A 86 7.00 1.88 -5.54
N ALA A 87 6.48 3.09 -5.34
CA ALA A 87 6.64 3.82 -4.09
C ALA A 87 5.33 4.42 -3.61
N VAL A 88 5.18 4.51 -2.30
CA VAL A 88 4.11 5.27 -1.65
C VAL A 88 4.71 6.17 -0.59
N THR A 89 4.28 7.42 -0.55
CA THR A 89 4.67 8.38 0.48
C THR A 89 3.47 8.80 1.28
N TRP A 90 3.71 9.20 2.52
CA TRP A 90 2.70 9.79 3.39
C TRP A 90 3.30 10.88 4.26
N ASP A 91 2.43 11.80 4.67
CA ASP A 91 2.70 12.82 5.68
C ASP A 91 1.38 13.12 6.39
N LYS A 92 1.36 12.97 7.71
CA LYS A 92 0.17 13.24 8.55
C LYS A 92 0.04 14.71 8.95
N SER A 93 1.11 15.48 8.84
CA SER A 93 1.22 16.84 9.37
C SER A 93 0.66 17.92 8.44
N THR A 94 0.68 17.69 7.12
CA THR A 94 0.28 18.68 6.10
C THR A 94 -1.17 18.53 5.65
N ASP A 95 -1.95 19.62 5.62
CA ASP A 95 -3.30 19.69 5.02
C ASP A 95 -4.27 18.56 5.43
N GLY A 96 -4.26 18.20 6.71
CA GLY A 96 -5.07 17.09 7.22
C GLY A 96 -4.60 15.72 6.75
N GLY A 97 -3.32 15.60 6.40
CA GLY A 97 -2.60 14.40 5.99
C GLY A 97 -2.79 13.99 4.52
N TYR A 98 -1.77 13.42 3.90
CA TYR A 98 -1.87 12.84 2.55
C TYR A 98 -1.22 11.46 2.42
N ILE A 99 -1.65 10.74 1.38
CA ILE A 99 -0.98 9.59 0.81
C ILE A 99 -0.80 9.81 -0.70
N GLU A 100 0.31 9.34 -1.25
CA GLU A 100 0.64 9.50 -2.67
C GLU A 100 1.35 8.26 -3.18
N MET A 101 1.01 7.83 -4.39
CA MET A 101 1.61 6.68 -5.05
C MET A 101 2.44 7.15 -6.25
N PHE A 102 3.59 6.50 -6.42
CA PHE A 102 4.51 6.69 -7.51
C PHE A 102 4.79 5.35 -8.19
N ILE A 103 4.85 5.36 -9.52
CA ILE A 103 5.29 4.22 -10.33
C ILE A 103 6.39 4.73 -11.25
N ASP A 104 7.54 4.04 -11.24
CA ASP A 104 8.75 4.41 -11.98
C ASP A 104 9.22 5.85 -11.71
N GLY A 105 9.01 6.30 -10.47
CA GLY A 105 9.37 7.63 -9.98
C GLY A 105 8.38 8.74 -10.36
N ALA A 106 7.34 8.46 -11.16
CA ALA A 106 6.31 9.43 -11.49
C ALA A 106 5.14 9.38 -10.49
N SER A 107 4.68 10.53 -9.99
CA SER A 107 3.44 10.59 -9.20
C SER A 107 2.26 10.20 -10.08
N VAL A 108 1.51 9.18 -9.64
CA VAL A 108 0.36 8.65 -10.39
C VAL A 108 -0.98 9.00 -9.75
N VAL A 109 -1.02 9.13 -8.41
CA VAL A 109 -2.23 9.52 -7.69
C VAL A 109 -1.91 10.01 -6.28
N LYS A 110 -2.54 11.12 -5.87
CA LYS A 110 -2.42 11.73 -4.54
C LYS A 110 -3.79 11.92 -3.90
N LYS A 111 -3.87 11.77 -2.58
CA LYS A 111 -5.08 12.06 -1.80
C LYS A 111 -4.74 12.76 -0.50
N THR A 112 -5.40 13.89 -0.25
CA THR A 112 -5.26 14.71 0.96
C THR A 112 -6.47 14.54 1.89
N GLY A 113 -6.39 15.08 3.10
CA GLY A 113 -7.46 15.00 4.10
C GLY A 113 -7.69 13.59 4.65
N VAL A 114 -6.62 12.79 4.80
CA VAL A 114 -6.70 11.38 5.23
C VAL A 114 -6.06 11.09 6.59
N ALA A 115 -5.63 12.11 7.34
CA ALA A 115 -4.95 11.96 8.63
C ALA A 115 -5.70 11.08 9.64
N SER A 116 -7.03 11.17 9.69
CA SER A 116 -7.86 10.38 10.60
C SER A 116 -8.01 8.90 10.20
N ASN A 117 -7.46 8.49 9.06
CA ASN A 117 -7.52 7.13 8.52
C ASN A 117 -6.20 6.37 8.64
N PHE A 118 -5.13 6.98 9.14
CA PHE A 118 -3.87 6.27 9.37
C PHE A 118 -3.99 5.25 10.50
N PRO A 119 -3.17 4.19 10.47
CA PRO A 119 -3.01 3.31 11.63
C PRO A 119 -2.59 4.10 12.88
N GLU A 120 -3.01 3.60 14.03
CA GLU A 120 -2.67 4.13 15.34
C GLU A 120 -1.60 3.27 16.03
N THR A 121 -1.36 2.04 15.55
CA THR A 121 -0.28 1.17 16.03
C THR A 121 0.44 0.47 14.87
N TYR A 122 1.76 0.36 14.99
CA TYR A 122 2.66 -0.08 13.92
C TYR A 122 3.52 -1.31 14.26
N GLU A 123 3.47 -1.80 15.51
CA GLU A 123 4.41 -2.79 16.05
C GLU A 123 3.93 -4.26 15.92
N ASN A 124 3.02 -4.56 15.01
CA ASN A 124 2.47 -5.91 14.87
C ASN A 124 2.01 -6.19 13.43
N GLY A 125 2.36 -7.38 12.93
CA GLY A 125 1.89 -7.91 11.65
C GLY A 125 2.45 -7.18 10.44
N LEU A 126 3.70 -7.48 10.07
CA LEU A 126 4.31 -7.03 8.82
C LEU A 126 4.43 -8.20 7.84
N TYR A 127 3.97 -7.99 6.62
CA TYR A 127 3.91 -8.99 5.55
C TYR A 127 4.49 -8.40 4.27
N VAL A 128 5.28 -9.21 3.57
CA VAL A 128 5.77 -8.93 2.23
C VAL A 128 5.32 -10.06 1.33
N GLY A 129 4.61 -9.73 0.26
CA GLY A 129 4.01 -10.67 -0.68
C GLY A 129 2.75 -11.38 -0.18
N SER A 130 2.15 -10.93 0.93
CA SER A 130 0.85 -11.41 1.41
C SER A 130 0.17 -10.37 2.32
N CYS A 131 -1.03 -10.69 2.78
CA CYS A 131 -1.67 -9.99 3.90
C CYS A 131 -1.94 -10.98 5.06
N LEU A 132 -2.79 -10.58 6.00
CA LEU A 132 -3.23 -11.34 7.18
C LEU A 132 -3.73 -12.77 6.87
N THR A 133 -4.16 -13.05 5.64
CA THR A 133 -4.70 -14.35 5.23
C THR A 133 -3.77 -15.03 4.21
N SER A 134 -3.72 -16.37 4.26
CA SER A 134 -2.88 -17.20 3.38
C SER A 134 -3.44 -17.41 1.98
N THR A 135 -4.33 -16.54 1.49
CA THR A 135 -4.99 -16.71 0.17
C THR A 135 -4.81 -15.53 -0.78
N MET A 136 -4.12 -14.47 -0.33
CA MET A 136 -3.94 -13.21 -1.07
C MET A 136 -2.46 -12.93 -1.37
N GLN A 137 -1.69 -13.97 -1.61
CA GLN A 137 -0.27 -13.88 -1.97
C GLN A 137 -0.08 -13.14 -3.29
N VAL A 138 1.00 -12.37 -3.41
CA VAL A 138 1.29 -11.56 -4.61
C VAL A 138 1.70 -12.38 -5.84
N ASP A 139 2.23 -13.59 -5.63
CA ASP A 139 2.69 -14.50 -6.70
C ASP A 139 3.64 -13.86 -7.72
N THR A 140 4.60 -13.07 -7.22
CA THR A 140 5.63 -12.43 -8.06
C THR A 140 6.98 -12.26 -7.34
N MET A 141 7.93 -11.61 -8.01
CA MET A 141 9.24 -11.21 -7.51
C MET A 141 9.21 -9.76 -6.99
N VAL A 142 9.92 -9.54 -5.88
CA VAL A 142 10.15 -8.22 -5.26
C VAL A 142 11.64 -8.04 -5.03
N ASP A 143 12.16 -6.84 -5.26
CA ASP A 143 13.56 -6.47 -5.02
C ASP A 143 13.67 -5.08 -4.36
N GLU A 144 14.78 -4.84 -3.64
CA GLU A 144 15.14 -3.56 -3.02
C GLU A 144 14.04 -2.92 -2.13
N LEU A 145 13.29 -3.75 -1.38
CA LEU A 145 12.30 -3.26 -0.43
C LEU A 145 12.93 -2.36 0.63
N ARG A 146 12.37 -1.17 0.80
CA ARG A 146 12.76 -0.20 1.83
C ARG A 146 11.56 0.51 2.45
N ILE A 147 11.67 0.77 3.76
CA ILE A 147 10.77 1.63 4.54
C ILE A 147 11.61 2.78 5.11
N SER A 148 11.09 4.00 5.09
CA SER A 148 11.82 5.16 5.61
C SER A 148 10.90 6.18 6.27
N ASN A 149 11.43 6.87 7.28
CA ASN A 149 10.74 7.89 8.08
C ASN A 149 10.87 9.30 7.48
N ILE A 150 11.08 9.39 6.17
CA ILE A 150 11.17 10.65 5.42
C ILE A 150 10.41 10.48 4.11
N VAL A 151 9.80 11.55 3.62
CA VAL A 151 9.25 11.61 2.26
C VAL A 151 10.41 11.71 1.26
N ARG A 152 10.56 10.71 0.38
CA ARG A 152 11.62 10.67 -0.65
C ARG A 152 11.18 11.05 -2.05
N TYR A 153 9.88 11.03 -2.30
CA TYR A 153 9.27 11.34 -3.59
C TYR A 153 8.34 12.54 -3.39
N THR A 154 8.38 13.49 -4.32
CA THR A 154 7.59 14.73 -4.29
C THR A 154 7.16 15.11 -5.68
#